data_AF-A0A7W9T115-F1
#
_entry.id   AF-A0A7W9T115-F1
#
_cell.length_a   1.000
_cell.length_b   1.000
_cell.length_c   1.000
_cell.angle_alpha   90.00
_cell.angle_beta   90.00
_cell.angle_gamma   90.00
#
_symmetry.space_group_name_H-M   'P 1'
#
loop_
_entity.id
_entity.type
_entity.pdbx_description
1 polymer ?
#
loop_
_entity_poly.entity_id
_entity_poly.type
_entity_poly.pdbx_seq_one_letter_code
_entity_poly.pdbx_strand_id
1 'polypeptide(L)'
;MSTQLAPLVGPEAAQSIIRIQKAKIKDYQLICEFTEQRDQDAPPRSFTLTSLELVHPDLQHRFSRLVPHLCLLCEQLPETPDFWPQDEAEELPYHFDNFTVTGLSIGHSGGGVTLIGRRRLSGNRVLNLTSPYVAYEDENTEYGYVRALESAVLDALEEVEAALRGKHSDAGKQLDLFEQESPEDAHQLLAEANAYLTEPQPTTDEAAAGEQPQPTVKKRSRAKKAE
;
A
#
# COMPACT_ATOMS: atom_id res chain seq x y z
N MET A 1 -2.25 12.60 -14.69
CA MET A 1 -2.86 11.43 -14.02
C MET A 1 -3.51 10.60 -15.12
N SER A 2 -2.79 9.64 -15.71
CA SER A 2 -3.34 8.80 -16.78
C SER A 2 -4.19 7.70 -16.16
N THR A 3 -5.50 7.84 -16.24
CA THR A 3 -6.45 6.84 -15.73
C THR A 3 -6.35 5.57 -16.57
N GLN A 4 -6.02 4.42 -15.96
CA GLN A 4 -5.85 3.13 -16.67
C GLN A 4 -7.14 2.65 -17.37
N LEU A 5 -8.30 3.17 -16.97
CA LEU A 5 -9.57 2.90 -17.63
C LEU A 5 -9.74 3.61 -18.97
N ALA A 6 -9.20 4.83 -19.16
CA ALA A 6 -9.48 5.62 -20.35
C ALA A 6 -9.01 4.96 -21.67
N PRO A 7 -7.85 4.27 -21.72
CA PRO A 7 -7.44 3.49 -22.90
C PRO A 7 -8.29 2.25 -23.17
N LEU A 8 -8.90 1.67 -22.13
CA LEU A 8 -9.66 0.41 -22.22
C LEU A 8 -11.15 0.64 -22.51
N VAL A 9 -11.73 1.64 -21.86
CA VAL A 9 -13.17 1.91 -21.85
C VAL A 9 -13.53 3.06 -22.81
N GLY A 10 -12.57 3.95 -23.08
CA GLY A 10 -12.76 5.17 -23.88
C GLY A 10 -12.83 6.43 -23.01
N PRO A 11 -13.02 7.62 -23.62
CA PRO A 11 -13.03 8.90 -22.90
C PRO A 11 -14.18 9.05 -21.89
N GLU A 12 -15.23 8.24 -22.02
CA GLU A 12 -16.40 8.23 -21.13
C GLU A 12 -16.19 7.41 -19.84
N ALA A 13 -15.01 6.79 -19.67
CA ALA A 13 -14.66 5.92 -18.54
C ALA A 13 -14.88 6.54 -17.14
N ALA A 14 -14.89 7.87 -17.04
CA ALA A 14 -15.15 8.57 -15.78
C ALA A 14 -16.62 8.52 -15.35
N GLN A 15 -17.56 8.34 -16.29
CA GLN A 15 -19.01 8.35 -16.06
C GLN A 15 -19.65 6.97 -16.24
N SER A 16 -18.94 6.00 -16.82
CA SER A 16 -19.44 4.64 -16.99
C SER A 16 -19.70 3.95 -15.65
N ILE A 17 -20.76 3.13 -15.61
CA ILE A 17 -21.09 2.27 -14.47
C ILE A 17 -20.15 1.07 -14.50
N ILE A 18 -19.29 0.96 -13.48
CA ILE A 18 -18.34 -0.14 -13.30
C ILE A 18 -18.92 -1.11 -12.27
N ARG A 19 -19.00 -2.38 -12.62
CA ARG A 19 -19.37 -3.46 -11.69
C ARG A 19 -18.21 -4.43 -11.57
N ILE A 20 -17.53 -4.39 -10.44
CA ILE A 20 -16.40 -5.29 -10.15
C ILE A 20 -16.95 -6.70 -9.91
N GLN A 21 -16.44 -7.67 -10.66
CA GLN A 21 -16.78 -9.08 -10.48
C GLN A 21 -15.72 -9.78 -9.64
N LYS A 22 -14.45 -9.39 -9.79
CA LYS A 22 -13.34 -10.04 -9.09
C LYS A 22 -12.16 -9.08 -9.02
N ALA A 23 -11.53 -9.03 -7.86
CA ALA A 23 -10.33 -8.24 -7.64
C ALA A 23 -9.26 -9.13 -6.99
N LYS A 24 -8.03 -9.02 -7.48
CA LYS A 24 -6.87 -9.76 -6.97
C LYS A 24 -5.66 -8.86 -6.90
N ILE A 25 -4.89 -8.97 -5.82
CA ILE A 25 -3.59 -8.34 -5.66
C ILE A 25 -2.53 -9.42 -5.82
N LYS A 26 -1.67 -9.25 -6.82
CA LYS A 26 -0.52 -10.13 -7.07
C LYS A 26 0.71 -9.26 -7.26
N ASP A 27 1.76 -9.54 -6.49
CA ASP A 27 3.04 -8.80 -6.59
C ASP A 27 2.84 -7.27 -6.50
N TYR A 28 1.95 -6.83 -5.61
CA TYR A 28 1.52 -5.43 -5.43
C TYR A 28 0.84 -4.78 -6.65
N GLN A 29 0.40 -5.58 -7.61
CA GLN A 29 -0.38 -5.14 -8.76
C GLN A 29 -1.83 -5.59 -8.63
N LEU A 30 -2.76 -4.72 -9.02
CA LEU A 30 -4.19 -5.03 -9.07
C LEU A 30 -4.52 -5.73 -10.38
N ILE A 31 -5.16 -6.89 -10.28
CA ILE A 31 -5.80 -7.61 -11.38
C ILE A 31 -7.30 -7.61 -11.09
N CYS A 32 -8.08 -6.94 -11.93
CA CYS A 32 -9.52 -6.80 -11.76
C CYS A 32 -10.27 -7.30 -12.99
N GLU A 33 -11.34 -8.06 -12.76
CA GLU A 33 -12.36 -8.40 -13.75
C GLU A 33 -13.61 -7.58 -13.41
N PHE A 34 -14.09 -6.78 -14.36
CA PHE A 34 -15.25 -5.91 -14.15
C PHE A 34 -16.09 -5.82 -15.43
N THR A 35 -17.36 -5.50 -15.27
CA THR A 35 -18.20 -5.08 -16.39
C THR A 35 -18.38 -3.58 -16.40
N GLU A 36 -18.45 -3.03 -17.61
CA GLU A 36 -18.67 -1.62 -17.85
C GLU A 36 -19.93 -1.43 -18.68
N GLN A 37 -20.76 -0.49 -18.25
CA GLN A 37 -21.93 0.00 -18.96
C GLN A 37 -21.80 1.50 -19.14
N ARG A 38 -21.80 1.96 -20.40
CA ARG A 38 -21.78 3.39 -20.73
C ARG A 38 -23.08 4.08 -20.29
N ASP A 39 -24.21 3.45 -20.60
CA ASP A 39 -25.56 3.91 -20.26
C ASP A 39 -26.41 2.74 -19.75
N GLN A 40 -27.55 3.04 -19.10
CA GLN A 40 -28.46 2.02 -18.57
C GLN A 40 -29.03 1.08 -19.65
N ASP A 41 -29.17 1.56 -20.89
CA ASP A 41 -29.69 0.79 -22.04
C ASP A 41 -28.58 0.08 -22.85
N ALA A 42 -27.31 0.33 -22.55
CA ALA A 42 -26.20 -0.27 -23.30
C ALA A 42 -25.87 -1.68 -22.78
N PRO A 43 -25.53 -2.63 -23.68
CA PRO A 43 -25.12 -3.97 -23.27
C PRO A 43 -23.83 -3.89 -22.43
N PRO A 44 -23.76 -4.61 -21.30
CA PRO A 44 -22.57 -4.61 -20.46
C PRO A 44 -21.40 -5.27 -21.20
N ARG A 45 -20.22 -4.64 -21.12
CA ARG A 45 -18.98 -5.15 -21.68
C ARG A 45 -18.09 -5.64 -20.56
N SER A 46 -17.59 -6.87 -20.67
CA SER A 46 -16.65 -7.43 -19.69
C SER A 46 -15.22 -7.08 -20.05
N PHE A 47 -14.47 -6.63 -19.05
CA PHE A 47 -13.07 -6.28 -19.16
C PHE A 47 -12.25 -6.97 -18.08
N THR A 48 -10.98 -7.20 -18.40
CA THR A 48 -9.96 -7.63 -17.45
C THR A 48 -8.82 -6.63 -17.53
N LEU A 49 -8.47 -6.04 -16.40
CA LEU A 49 -7.43 -5.04 -16.28
C LEU A 49 -6.37 -5.56 -15.31
N THR A 50 -5.12 -5.52 -15.75
CA THR A 50 -3.94 -5.73 -14.92
C THR A 50 -3.20 -4.40 -14.82
N SER A 51 -3.18 -3.82 -13.63
CA SER A 51 -2.45 -2.59 -13.35
C SER A 51 -0.95 -2.86 -13.41
N LEU A 52 -0.23 -2.03 -14.14
CA LEU A 52 1.24 -2.03 -14.15
C LEU A 52 1.80 -1.29 -12.92
N GLU A 53 1.04 -0.33 -12.41
CA GLU A 53 1.40 0.47 -11.24
C GLU A 53 1.10 -0.26 -9.92
N LEU A 54 1.90 0.06 -8.90
CA LEU A 54 1.76 -0.48 -7.56
C LEU A 54 0.46 0.02 -6.92
N VAL A 55 -0.25 -0.89 -6.26
CA VAL A 55 -1.48 -0.57 -5.52
C VAL A 55 -1.20 0.40 -4.38
N HIS A 56 -2.14 1.32 -4.18
CA HIS A 56 -2.09 2.26 -3.07
C HIS A 56 -2.12 1.49 -1.72
N PRO A 57 -1.39 1.94 -0.67
CA PRO A 57 -1.40 1.30 0.65
C PRO A 57 -2.80 1.14 1.24
N ASP A 58 -3.71 2.09 1.00
CA ASP A 58 -5.11 2.01 1.45
C ASP A 58 -5.81 0.73 0.95
N LEU A 59 -5.56 0.32 -0.31
CA LEU A 59 -6.15 -0.90 -0.86
C LEU A 59 -5.64 -2.14 -0.12
N GLN A 60 -4.35 -2.16 0.20
CA GLN A 60 -3.74 -3.25 0.97
C GLN A 60 -4.32 -3.28 2.40
N HIS A 61 -4.53 -2.11 3.00
CA HIS A 61 -5.18 -1.97 4.30
C HIS A 61 -6.60 -2.53 4.28
N ARG A 62 -7.44 -2.14 3.30
CA ARG A 62 -8.80 -2.66 3.15
C ARG A 62 -8.83 -4.18 2.94
N PHE A 63 -7.89 -4.73 2.17
CA PHE A 63 -7.74 -6.19 2.03
C PHE A 63 -7.30 -6.87 3.32
N SER A 64 -6.45 -6.23 4.13
CA SER A 64 -6.05 -6.78 5.42
C SER A 64 -7.26 -6.96 6.34
N ARG A 65 -8.23 -6.04 6.33
CA ARG A 65 -9.48 -6.13 7.12
C ARG A 65 -10.34 -7.35 6.79
N LEU A 66 -10.15 -7.96 5.63
CA LEU A 66 -10.83 -9.21 5.25
C LEU A 66 -10.15 -10.47 5.84
N VAL A 67 -8.94 -10.35 6.41
CA VAL A 67 -8.17 -11.49 6.96
C VAL A 67 -8.89 -12.19 8.13
N PRO A 68 -9.46 -11.49 9.13
CA PRO A 68 -10.24 -12.12 10.19
C PRO A 68 -11.41 -12.94 9.63
N HIS A 69 -12.14 -12.37 8.65
CA HIS A 69 -13.24 -13.06 7.98
C HIS A 69 -12.76 -14.33 7.24
N LEU A 70 -11.67 -14.25 6.47
CA LEU A 70 -11.08 -15.40 5.81
C LEU A 70 -10.70 -16.50 6.81
N CYS A 71 -10.12 -16.12 7.95
CA CYS A 71 -9.70 -17.08 8.97
C CYS A 71 -10.87 -17.83 9.60
N LEU A 72 -11.98 -17.14 9.91
CA LEU A 72 -13.18 -17.78 10.44
C LEU A 72 -13.87 -18.66 9.39
N LEU A 73 -14.06 -18.14 8.18
CA LEU A 73 -14.73 -18.87 7.09
C LEU A 73 -13.98 -20.13 6.64
N CYS A 74 -12.65 -20.13 6.75
CA CYS A 74 -11.81 -21.28 6.44
C CYS A 74 -11.41 -22.09 7.70
N GLU A 75 -12.00 -21.80 8.86
CA GLU A 75 -11.73 -22.47 10.14
C GLU A 75 -10.22 -22.54 10.50
N GLN A 76 -9.46 -21.50 10.12
CA GLN A 76 -8.01 -21.47 10.30
C GLN A 76 -7.57 -21.00 11.69
N LEU A 77 -8.39 -20.17 12.32
CA LEU A 77 -8.20 -19.64 13.68
C LEU A 77 -9.55 -19.61 14.40
N PRO A 78 -9.60 -19.99 15.69
CA PRO A 78 -10.79 -19.81 16.51
C PRO A 78 -10.97 -18.32 16.85
N GLU A 79 -12.22 -17.93 17.06
CA GLU A 79 -12.53 -16.60 17.58
C GLU A 79 -12.04 -16.45 19.03
N THR A 80 -11.42 -15.31 19.31
CA THR A 80 -10.89 -14.91 20.62
C THR A 80 -11.41 -13.52 20.97
N PRO A 81 -11.39 -13.09 22.26
CA PRO A 81 -11.88 -11.77 22.64
C PRO A 81 -11.17 -10.59 21.95
N ASP A 82 -9.93 -10.80 21.51
CA ASP A 82 -9.06 -9.85 20.81
C ASP A 82 -8.99 -10.10 19.28
N PHE A 83 -9.92 -10.89 18.74
CA PHE A 83 -9.91 -11.29 17.33
C PHE A 83 -10.24 -10.15 16.37
N TRP A 84 -11.10 -9.22 16.81
CA TRP A 84 -11.54 -8.08 16.02
C TRP A 84 -10.84 -6.80 16.49
N PRO A 85 -10.29 -6.00 15.56
CA PRO A 85 -9.69 -4.71 15.90
C PRO A 85 -10.77 -3.76 16.47
N GLN A 86 -10.41 -2.94 17.46
CA GLN A 86 -11.36 -2.02 18.08
C GLN A 86 -11.56 -0.75 17.23
N ASP A 87 -10.55 -0.41 16.41
CA ASP A 87 -10.54 0.77 15.55
C ASP A 87 -10.06 0.42 14.13
N GLU A 88 -10.59 1.13 13.13
CA GLU A 88 -10.17 1.07 11.73
C GLU A 88 -8.73 1.52 11.49
N ALA A 89 -8.12 2.25 12.43
CA ALA A 89 -6.71 2.63 12.37
C ALA A 89 -5.76 1.58 12.96
N GLU A 90 -6.27 0.59 13.70
CA GLU A 90 -5.45 -0.36 14.46
C GLU A 90 -4.89 -1.48 13.57
N GLU A 91 -3.60 -1.78 13.67
CA GLU A 91 -3.02 -2.93 12.98
C GLU A 91 -3.66 -4.24 13.46
N LEU A 92 -3.69 -5.24 12.58
CA LEU A 92 -4.23 -6.54 12.96
C LEU A 92 -3.33 -7.21 14.00
N PRO A 93 -3.90 -7.97 14.95
CA PRO A 93 -3.14 -8.76 15.89
C PRO A 93 -2.12 -9.70 15.21
N TYR A 94 -0.98 -9.93 15.90
CA TYR A 94 0.15 -10.72 15.38
C TYR A 94 -0.21 -12.15 14.92
N HIS A 95 -1.30 -12.73 15.44
CA HIS A 95 -1.74 -14.07 15.05
C HIS A 95 -2.24 -14.12 13.59
N PHE A 96 -2.55 -12.97 12.99
CA PHE A 96 -2.89 -12.84 11.58
C PHE A 96 -1.68 -12.66 10.65
N ASP A 97 -0.46 -12.44 11.15
CA ASP A 97 0.75 -12.14 10.33
C ASP A 97 1.03 -13.20 9.25
N ASN A 98 0.63 -14.45 9.52
CA ASN A 98 0.82 -15.54 8.58
C ASN A 98 -0.25 -15.59 7.48
N PHE A 99 -1.30 -14.78 7.56
CA PHE A 99 -2.44 -14.79 6.65
C PHE A 99 -2.43 -13.53 5.78
N THR A 100 -2.85 -13.68 4.53
CA THR A 100 -2.98 -12.55 3.62
C THR A 100 -4.14 -12.82 2.68
N VAL A 101 -5.09 -11.90 2.62
CA VAL A 101 -6.13 -11.90 1.58
C VAL A 101 -5.50 -11.34 0.31
N THR A 102 -5.56 -12.11 -0.77
CA THR A 102 -4.99 -11.75 -2.08
C THR A 102 -6.09 -11.46 -3.09
N GLY A 103 -7.35 -11.74 -2.79
CA GLY A 103 -8.43 -11.52 -3.73
C GLY A 103 -9.81 -11.69 -3.13
N LEU A 104 -10.79 -11.21 -3.87
CA LEU A 104 -12.21 -11.45 -3.64
C LEU A 104 -12.90 -11.68 -4.99
N SER A 105 -13.97 -12.46 -4.95
CA SER A 105 -14.85 -12.72 -6.09
C SER A 105 -16.28 -12.47 -5.65
N ILE A 106 -17.00 -11.65 -6.41
CA ILE A 106 -18.40 -11.32 -6.16
C ILE A 106 -19.28 -12.35 -6.86
N GLY A 107 -20.32 -12.82 -6.15
CA GLY A 107 -21.31 -13.74 -6.69
C GLY A 107 -22.10 -13.14 -7.85
N HIS A 108 -22.70 -14.01 -8.67
CA HIS A 108 -23.60 -13.57 -9.73
C HIS A 108 -24.73 -12.72 -9.11
N SER A 109 -24.89 -11.47 -9.59
CA SER A 109 -25.84 -10.46 -9.08
C SER A 109 -25.42 -9.68 -7.82
N GLY A 110 -24.21 -9.87 -7.29
CA GLY A 110 -23.73 -9.08 -6.15
C GLY A 110 -24.20 -9.54 -4.78
N GLY A 111 -25.01 -10.61 -4.71
CA GLY A 111 -25.63 -11.09 -3.47
C GLY A 111 -24.70 -11.85 -2.52
N GLY A 112 -23.39 -11.86 -2.76
CA GLY A 112 -22.44 -12.57 -1.91
C GLY A 112 -21.00 -12.51 -2.42
N VAL A 113 -20.10 -13.11 -1.65
CA VAL A 113 -18.65 -13.02 -1.87
C VAL A 113 -17.92 -14.34 -1.57
N THR A 114 -16.81 -14.53 -2.26
CA THR A 114 -15.80 -15.54 -1.96
C THR A 114 -14.45 -14.85 -1.79
N LEU A 115 -13.81 -15.06 -0.64
CA LEU A 115 -12.48 -14.54 -0.34
C LEU A 115 -11.41 -15.51 -0.80
N ILE A 116 -10.30 -14.95 -1.29
CA ILE A 116 -9.13 -15.69 -1.75
C ILE A 116 -7.94 -15.15 -0.98
N GLY A 117 -7.17 -16.04 -0.37
CA GLY A 117 -6.00 -15.66 0.38
C GLY A 117 -4.97 -16.76 0.44
N ARG A 118 -4.00 -16.55 1.31
CA ARG A 118 -2.90 -17.47 1.53
C ARG A 118 -2.48 -17.45 2.98
N ARG A 119 -1.98 -18.59 3.45
CA ARG A 119 -1.35 -18.76 4.75
C ARG A 119 0.10 -19.18 4.56
N ARG A 120 1.04 -18.49 5.20
CA ARG A 120 2.43 -18.89 5.30
C ARG A 120 2.57 -19.97 6.37
N LEU A 121 3.11 -21.12 5.98
CA LEU A 121 3.37 -22.24 6.88
C LEU A 121 4.81 -22.21 7.38
N SER A 122 5.07 -22.92 8.48
CA SER A 122 6.42 -23.20 8.96
C SER A 122 7.25 -23.88 7.85
N GLY A 123 8.41 -23.30 7.52
CA GLY A 123 9.28 -23.77 6.44
C GLY A 123 9.05 -23.13 5.08
N ASN A 124 8.58 -21.87 5.03
CA ASN A 124 8.42 -21.07 3.80
C ASN A 124 7.50 -21.66 2.72
N ARG A 125 6.63 -22.61 3.09
CA ARG A 125 5.56 -23.10 2.22
C ARG A 125 4.36 -22.16 2.30
N VAL A 126 3.62 -22.07 1.20
CA VAL A 126 2.40 -21.25 1.11
C VAL A 126 1.21 -22.17 0.89
N LEU A 127 0.21 -22.06 1.74
CA LEU A 127 -1.09 -22.71 1.58
C LEU A 127 -2.07 -21.68 1.00
N ASN A 128 -2.68 -21.97 -0.15
CA ASN A 128 -3.72 -21.12 -0.70
C ASN A 128 -5.06 -21.45 -0.04
N LEU A 129 -5.80 -20.42 0.35
CA LEU A 129 -7.11 -20.51 0.98
C LEU A 129 -8.15 -19.89 0.06
N THR A 130 -9.28 -20.56 -0.09
CA THR A 130 -10.47 -20.03 -0.75
C THR A 130 -11.63 -20.25 0.20
N SER A 131 -12.31 -19.17 0.60
CA SER A 131 -13.45 -19.29 1.50
C SER A 131 -14.62 -19.99 0.82
N PRO A 132 -15.54 -20.61 1.57
CA PRO A 132 -16.87 -20.89 1.06
C PRO A 132 -17.54 -19.60 0.57
N TYR A 133 -18.51 -19.75 -0.33
CA TYR A 133 -19.34 -18.64 -0.77
C TYR A 133 -20.27 -18.20 0.36
N VAL A 134 -20.30 -16.91 0.66
CA VAL A 134 -21.17 -16.31 1.67
C VAL A 134 -22.16 -15.40 0.97
N ALA A 135 -23.45 -15.71 1.08
CA ALA A 135 -24.53 -14.84 0.63
C ALA A 135 -24.88 -13.82 1.72
N TYR A 136 -25.16 -12.58 1.34
CA TYR A 136 -25.47 -11.51 2.29
C TYR A 136 -26.92 -11.54 2.79
N GLU A 137 -27.85 -11.98 1.93
CA GLU A 137 -29.30 -11.95 2.18
C GLU A 137 -29.89 -13.34 2.47
N ASP A 138 -29.08 -14.39 2.59
CA ASP A 138 -29.57 -15.74 2.88
C ASP A 138 -29.74 -15.96 4.39
N GLU A 139 -30.99 -16.18 4.81
CA GLU A 139 -31.40 -16.46 6.19
C GLU A 139 -30.75 -17.74 6.75
N ASN A 140 -30.29 -18.65 5.89
CA ASN A 140 -29.60 -19.89 6.30
C ASN A 140 -28.08 -19.72 6.45
N THR A 141 -27.55 -18.50 6.30
CA THR A 141 -26.10 -18.28 6.44
C THR A 141 -25.67 -18.44 7.90
N GLU A 142 -24.89 -19.49 8.18
CA GLU A 142 -24.38 -19.79 9.53
C GLU A 142 -23.30 -18.80 10.01
N TYR A 143 -22.82 -17.91 9.14
CA TYR A 143 -21.78 -16.96 9.46
C TYR A 143 -22.32 -15.75 10.23
N GLY A 144 -21.96 -15.62 11.51
CA GLY A 144 -22.47 -14.54 12.38
C GLY A 144 -22.04 -13.11 12.00
N TYR A 145 -21.01 -12.96 11.17
CA TYR A 145 -20.40 -11.66 10.82
C TYR A 145 -20.68 -11.22 9.38
N VAL A 146 -21.77 -11.67 8.77
CA VAL A 146 -22.15 -11.35 7.37
C VAL A 146 -22.19 -9.85 7.10
N ARG A 147 -22.81 -9.06 7.97
CA ARG A 147 -22.94 -7.60 7.78
C ARG A 147 -21.59 -6.88 7.87
N ALA A 148 -20.72 -7.32 8.78
CA ALA A 148 -19.36 -6.77 8.89
C ALA A 148 -18.51 -7.15 7.66
N LEU A 149 -18.65 -8.39 7.17
CA LEU A 149 -18.01 -8.83 5.93
C LEU A 149 -18.46 -8.00 4.73
N GLU A 150 -19.77 -7.80 4.59
CA GLU A 150 -20.33 -7.00 3.50
C GLU A 150 -19.78 -5.57 3.50
N SER A 151 -19.77 -4.91 4.66
CA SER A 151 -19.19 -3.57 4.81
C SER A 151 -17.71 -3.53 4.43
N ALA A 152 -16.90 -4.48 4.94
CA ALA A 152 -15.48 -4.54 4.63
C ALA A 152 -15.20 -4.83 3.14
N VAL A 153 -16.06 -5.62 2.49
CA VAL A 153 -15.99 -5.88 1.05
C VAL A 153 -16.36 -4.63 0.25
N LEU A 154 -17.40 -3.89 0.65
CA LEU A 154 -17.78 -2.64 0.00
C LEU A 154 -16.64 -1.61 0.05
N ASP A 155 -16.03 -1.40 1.23
CA ASP A 155 -14.87 -0.53 1.37
C ASP A 155 -13.70 -0.94 0.45
N ALA A 156 -13.44 -2.25 0.35
CA ALA A 156 -12.40 -2.77 -0.52
C ALA A 156 -12.74 -2.55 -2.00
N LEU A 157 -14.00 -2.69 -2.39
CA LEU A 157 -14.47 -2.44 -3.75
C LEU A 157 -14.38 -0.97 -4.14
N GLU A 158 -14.74 -0.05 -3.23
CA GLU A 158 -14.59 1.40 -3.46
C GLU A 158 -13.13 1.76 -3.75
N GLU A 159 -12.20 1.19 -2.99
CA GLU A 159 -10.77 1.45 -3.18
C GLU A 159 -10.23 0.76 -4.45
N VAL A 160 -10.74 -0.42 -4.83
CA VAL A 160 -10.46 -1.03 -6.14
C VAL A 160 -10.94 -0.12 -7.27
N GLU A 161 -12.14 0.43 -7.15
CA GLU A 161 -12.71 1.34 -8.14
C GLU A 161 -11.89 2.64 -8.24
N ALA A 162 -11.45 3.19 -7.10
CA ALA A 162 -10.54 4.32 -7.05
C ALA A 162 -9.19 3.99 -7.72
N ALA A 163 -8.66 2.79 -7.48
CA ALA A 163 -7.43 2.32 -8.13
C ALA A 163 -7.61 2.20 -9.66
N LEU A 164 -8.74 1.69 -10.14
CA LEU A 164 -9.06 1.67 -11.57
C LEU A 164 -9.12 3.09 -12.16
N ARG A 165 -9.66 4.06 -11.40
CA ARG A 165 -9.70 5.47 -11.79
C ARG A 165 -8.36 6.20 -11.71
N GLY A 166 -7.31 5.55 -11.22
CA GLY A 166 -5.94 6.07 -11.19
C GLY A 166 -5.41 6.44 -9.81
N LYS A 167 -6.05 6.01 -8.72
CA LYS A 167 -5.47 6.11 -7.37
C LYS A 167 -4.39 5.03 -7.21
N HIS A 168 -3.14 5.40 -7.40
CA HIS A 168 -1.97 4.52 -7.26
C HIS A 168 -0.98 5.06 -6.24
N SER A 169 -0.06 4.22 -5.79
CA SER A 169 1.02 4.66 -4.90
C SER A 169 1.97 5.61 -5.63
N ASP A 170 2.23 6.78 -5.06
CA ASP A 170 3.22 7.73 -5.58
C ASP A 170 4.68 7.23 -5.44
N ALA A 171 4.90 6.10 -4.76
CA ALA A 171 6.23 5.52 -4.55
C ALA A 171 6.97 5.21 -5.87
N GLY A 172 6.24 4.92 -6.95
CA GLY A 172 6.83 4.76 -8.29
C GLY A 172 7.34 6.07 -8.91
N LYS A 173 6.70 7.21 -8.61
CA LYS A 173 7.10 8.53 -9.13
C LYS A 173 8.35 9.06 -8.46
N GLN A 174 8.64 8.63 -7.23
CA GLN A 174 9.82 9.08 -6.51
C GLN A 174 11.11 8.51 -7.09
N LEU A 175 11.08 7.32 -7.70
CA LEU A 175 12.24 6.75 -8.40
C LEU A 175 12.55 7.51 -9.71
N ASP A 176 11.51 7.91 -10.45
CA ASP A 176 11.64 8.66 -11.70
C ASP A 176 12.26 10.07 -11.49
N LEU A 177 12.06 10.66 -10.30
CA LEU A 177 12.65 11.94 -9.92
C LEU A 177 14.18 11.87 -9.71
N PHE A 178 14.73 10.70 -9.36
CA PHE A 178 16.18 10.50 -9.21
C PHE A 178 16.87 10.10 -10.52
N GLU A 179 16.12 9.73 -11.56
CA GLU A 179 16.68 9.38 -12.88
C GLU A 179 16.86 10.60 -13.79
N GLN A 180 16.31 11.77 -13.40
CA GLN A 180 16.34 13.01 -14.18
C GLN A 180 17.53 13.95 -13.90
N GLU A 181 18.45 13.63 -13.00
CA GLU A 181 19.69 14.40 -12.87
C GLU A 181 20.63 14.07 -14.05
N SER A 182 20.53 14.88 -15.11
CA SER A 182 21.48 14.83 -16.21
C SER A 182 22.88 15.22 -15.71
N PRO A 183 23.97 14.58 -16.17
CA PRO A 183 25.33 14.92 -15.74
C PRO A 183 25.75 16.37 -16.06
N GLU A 184 24.97 17.08 -16.87
CA GLU A 184 25.24 18.47 -17.28
C GLU A 184 24.88 19.47 -16.16
N ASP A 185 23.85 19.20 -15.38
CA ASP A 185 23.38 20.10 -14.30
C ASP A 185 24.34 20.11 -13.09
N ALA A 186 24.98 18.97 -12.81
CA ALA A 186 25.99 18.85 -11.75
C ALA A 186 27.27 19.66 -12.04
N HIS A 187 27.62 19.84 -13.32
CA HIS A 187 28.79 20.63 -13.72
C HIS A 187 28.56 22.14 -13.57
N GLN A 188 27.33 22.60 -13.73
CA GLN A 188 26.98 24.01 -13.59
C GLN A 188 27.03 24.47 -12.12
N LEU A 189 26.56 23.62 -11.20
CA LEU A 189 26.58 23.91 -9.76
C LEU A 189 28.00 23.90 -9.16
N LEU A 190 28.89 23.03 -9.65
CA LEU A 190 30.31 23.04 -9.26
C LEU A 190 31.08 24.25 -9.78
N ALA A 191 30.68 24.79 -10.94
CA ALA A 191 31.27 26.01 -11.49
C ALA A 191 30.87 27.26 -10.68
N GLU A 192 29.60 27.37 -10.27
CA GLU A 192 29.12 28.48 -9.44
C GLU A 192 29.71 28.46 -8.02
N ALA A 193 29.87 27.27 -7.41
CA ALA A 193 30.48 27.15 -6.09
C ALA A 193 31.97 27.58 -6.07
N ASN A 194 32.72 27.30 -7.14
CA ASN A 194 34.13 27.70 -7.24
C ASN A 194 34.30 29.20 -7.56
N ALA A 195 33.33 29.85 -8.20
CA ALA A 195 33.37 31.29 -8.42
C ALA A 195 33.29 32.09 -7.11
N TYR A 196 32.61 31.57 -6.09
CA TYR A 196 32.42 32.24 -4.80
C TYR A 196 33.65 32.19 -3.87
N LEU A 197 34.63 31.31 -4.15
CA LEU A 197 35.84 31.14 -3.32
C LEU A 197 37.05 31.98 -3.80
N THR A 198 36.91 32.80 -4.85
CA THR A 198 38.05 33.49 -5.49
C THR A 198 38.04 35.02 -5.32
N GLU A 199 37.29 35.57 -4.36
CA GLU A 199 37.41 37.00 -4.03
C GLU A 199 38.44 37.24 -2.90
N PRO A 200 39.51 38.04 -3.13
CA PRO A 200 40.50 38.35 -2.11
C PRO A 200 39.92 39.33 -1.08
N GLN A 201 39.89 38.90 0.18
CA GLN A 201 39.52 39.75 1.32
C GLN A 201 40.51 40.93 1.47
N PRO A 202 40.04 42.19 1.62
CA PRO A 202 40.92 43.31 1.86
C PRO A 202 41.50 43.27 3.29
N THR A 203 42.82 43.33 3.35
CA THR A 203 43.65 43.45 4.55
C THR A 203 43.36 44.76 5.29
N THR A 204 43.13 44.68 6.60
CA THR A 204 43.39 45.80 7.52
C THR A 204 44.36 45.35 8.60
N ASP A 205 45.46 46.08 8.65
CA ASP A 205 46.62 45.93 9.52
C ASP A 205 46.42 46.70 10.84
N GLU A 206 47.15 46.22 11.87
CA GLU A 206 47.59 46.87 13.11
C GLU A 206 46.58 47.15 14.26
N ALA A 207 46.89 46.94 15.55
CA ALA A 207 47.98 46.25 16.23
C ALA A 207 47.62 46.06 17.73
N ALA A 208 48.35 45.12 18.33
CA ALA A 208 48.88 45.10 19.70
C ALA A 208 48.12 44.37 20.83
N ALA A 209 48.81 43.30 21.29
CA ALA A 209 49.01 42.83 22.67
C ALA A 209 47.79 42.21 23.40
N GLY A 210 47.84 40.99 23.95
CA GLY A 210 48.91 40.03 24.16
C GLY A 210 48.39 38.88 25.03
N GLU A 211 49.19 37.83 25.13
CA GLU A 211 49.14 36.73 26.12
C GLU A 211 48.26 35.49 25.83
N GLN A 212 48.96 34.43 25.36
CA GLN A 212 48.50 33.04 25.35
C GLN A 212 48.59 32.42 26.76
N PRO A 213 47.87 31.31 27.03
CA PRO A 213 48.62 30.06 27.08
C PRO A 213 47.92 28.83 26.46
N GLN A 214 48.77 27.87 26.09
CA GLN A 214 48.53 26.57 25.45
C GLN A 214 47.76 25.54 26.31
N PRO A 215 47.18 24.50 25.68
CA PRO A 215 46.40 23.47 26.36
C PRO A 215 47.27 22.32 26.91
N THR A 216 47.07 21.94 28.17
CA THR A 216 47.68 20.71 28.73
C THR A 216 46.71 19.54 28.69
N VAL A 217 47.03 18.55 27.86
CA VAL A 217 46.47 17.19 27.87
C VAL A 217 46.90 16.46 29.16
N LYS A 218 45.95 15.88 29.90
CA LYS A 218 46.22 14.85 30.92
C LYS A 218 45.38 13.60 30.69
N LYS A 219 46.02 12.57 30.15
CA LYS A 219 45.65 11.15 30.30
C LYS A 219 45.73 10.75 31.78
N ARG A 220 44.79 9.94 32.29
CA ARG A 220 44.91 8.99 33.41
C ARG A 220 43.61 8.16 33.48
N SER A 221 43.59 6.90 33.07
CA SER A 221 44.01 5.67 33.79
C SER A 221 42.98 5.11 34.78
N ARG A 222 42.25 4.09 34.31
CA ARG A 222 41.87 2.80 34.93
C ARG A 222 42.14 2.58 36.43
N ALA A 223 41.09 2.21 37.19
CA ALA A 223 41.03 1.27 38.33
C ALA A 223 39.53 1.03 38.63
N LYS A 224 38.91 -0.16 38.60
CA LYS A 224 39.08 -1.44 39.33
C LYS A 224 38.85 -1.35 40.85
N LYS A 225 37.64 -1.76 41.29
CA LYS A 225 37.23 -2.33 42.59
C LYS A 225 35.78 -2.83 42.38
N ALA A 226 35.35 -4.08 42.54
CA ALA A 226 35.60 -5.13 43.52
C ALA A 226 35.25 -4.71 44.95
N GLU A 227 33.98 -4.89 45.31
CA GLU A 227 33.52 -5.79 46.39
C GLU A 227 32.05 -6.16 46.14
#